data_AF-A0A9Q0Y9R7-F1
#
_entry.id   AF-A0A9Q0Y9R7-F1
#
_cell.length_a   1.000
_cell.length_b   1.000
_cell.length_c   1.000
_cell.angle_alpha   90.00
_cell.angle_beta   90.00
_cell.angle_gamma   90.00
#
_symmetry.space_group_name_H-M   'P 1'
#
loop_
_entity.id
_entity.type
_entity.pdbx_description
1 polymer ?
#
loop_
_entity_poly.entity_id
_entity_poly.type
_entity_poly.pdbx_seq_one_letter_code
_entity_poly.pdbx_strand_id
1 'polypeptide(L)'
;MAVPYSSIQHTLDTSTSDSENTNESDREDVEDIFPYMFEPETDNSDSSSDEDDMALERDGDGRLKNLDWCHCGHRVVMPTARECKCCTEIPQVQNRMEEEGADCITTHPGFHGVCLDVWSLRTAYYGYRQQYGVNAREGNLPE
;
A
#
# COMPACT_ATOMS: atom_id res chain seq x y z
N MET A 1 28.78 -12.49 34.07
CA MET A 1 29.74 -12.26 32.95
C MET A 1 29.24 -11.05 32.20
N ALA A 2 29.94 -9.92 32.33
CA ALA A 2 29.61 -8.65 31.67
C ALA A 2 30.47 -8.50 30.42
N VAL A 3 29.86 -8.18 29.29
CA VAL A 3 30.60 -7.83 28.06
C VAL A 3 30.85 -6.31 28.05
N PRO A 4 32.08 -5.83 27.82
CA PRO A 4 32.35 -4.40 27.75
C PRO A 4 31.94 -3.85 26.37
N TYR A 5 31.19 -2.75 26.38
CA TYR A 5 30.84 -1.99 25.18
C TYR A 5 32.03 -1.09 24.82
N SER A 6 32.69 -1.34 23.69
CA SER A 6 33.74 -0.47 23.16
C SER A 6 33.11 0.64 22.30
N SER A 7 33.27 1.89 22.73
CA SER A 7 32.89 3.07 21.95
C SER A 7 33.73 3.17 20.67
N ILE A 8 33.07 3.10 19.51
CA ILE A 8 33.70 3.38 18.21
C ILE A 8 33.84 4.90 18.10
N GLN A 9 35.07 5.40 18.12
CA GLN A 9 35.38 6.78 17.77
C GLN A 9 35.43 6.87 16.24
N HIS A 10 34.48 7.60 15.65
CA HIS A 10 34.51 7.92 14.22
C HIS A 10 35.56 9.03 14.01
N THR A 11 36.72 8.68 13.49
CA THR A 11 37.71 9.66 13.03
C THR A 11 37.19 10.27 11.72
N LEU A 12 36.91 11.57 11.74
CA LEU A 12 36.67 12.35 10.53
C LEU A 12 38.01 12.54 9.83
N ASP A 13 38.28 11.73 8.79
CA ASP A 13 39.36 12.03 7.87
C ASP A 13 38.91 13.14 6.92
N THR A 14 39.12 14.37 7.36
CA THR A 14 39.16 15.56 6.51
C THR A 14 40.46 15.53 5.72
N SER A 15 40.43 14.95 4.52
CA SER A 15 41.48 15.14 3.53
C SER A 15 41.21 16.42 2.75
N THR A 16 41.78 17.52 3.23
CA THR A 16 41.97 18.74 2.42
C THR A 16 43.14 18.46 1.48
N SER A 17 42.89 18.48 0.17
CA SER A 17 43.95 18.51 -0.84
C SER A 17 43.99 19.92 -1.40
N ASP A 18 44.94 20.71 -0.91
CA ASP A 18 45.28 22.01 -1.45
C ASP A 18 46.00 21.84 -2.79
N SER A 19 45.47 22.50 -3.82
CA SER A 19 46.18 22.79 -5.05
C SER A 19 45.69 24.14 -5.56
N GLU A 20 46.42 25.19 -5.20
CA GLU A 20 46.23 26.53 -5.75
C GLU A 20 46.79 26.58 -7.17
N ASN A 21 45.96 26.92 -8.16
CA ASN A 21 46.41 27.74 -9.27
C ASN A 21 45.27 28.52 -9.91
N THR A 22 45.53 29.79 -10.16
CA THR A 22 44.62 30.88 -10.48
C THR A 22 44.21 30.92 -11.95
N ASN A 23 42.91 31.05 -12.22
CA ASN A 23 42.41 31.84 -13.35
C ASN A 23 40.99 32.33 -13.07
N GLU A 24 40.79 33.64 -13.19
CA GLU A 24 39.50 34.33 -13.12
C GLU A 24 38.63 34.04 -14.35
N SER A 25 37.32 34.27 -14.19
CA SER A 25 36.24 34.25 -15.19
C SER A 25 35.60 32.88 -15.46
N ASP A 26 34.59 32.60 -14.66
CA ASP A 26 33.20 32.34 -15.08
C ASP A 26 32.56 31.48 -14.00
N ARG A 27 32.11 32.15 -12.93
CA ARG A 27 31.13 31.56 -12.02
C ARG A 27 29.85 31.49 -12.83
N GLU A 28 29.58 30.34 -13.43
CA GLU A 28 28.24 30.01 -13.91
C GLU A 28 27.30 30.24 -12.72
N ASP A 29 26.30 31.09 -12.92
CA ASP A 29 25.20 31.31 -11.96
C ASP A 29 24.60 29.95 -11.64
N VAL A 30 25.03 29.35 -10.53
CA VAL A 30 24.31 28.20 -9.97
C VAL A 30 23.07 28.81 -9.36
N GLU A 31 21.98 28.81 -10.12
CA GLU A 31 20.67 29.22 -9.62
C GLU A 31 20.41 28.48 -8.31
N ASP A 32 20.30 29.25 -7.22
CA ASP A 32 20.04 28.72 -5.89
C ASP A 32 18.79 27.85 -5.93
N ILE A 33 18.95 26.56 -5.63
CA ILE A 33 17.82 25.64 -5.55
C ILE A 33 17.08 25.91 -4.25
N PHE A 34 15.90 26.51 -4.35
CA PHE A 34 15.03 26.76 -3.20
C PHE A 34 14.09 25.57 -2.93
N PRO A 35 13.71 25.35 -1.65
CA PRO A 35 12.64 24.41 -1.32
C PRO A 35 11.37 24.74 -2.12
N TYR A 36 10.69 23.70 -2.61
CA TYR A 36 9.42 23.81 -3.36
C TYR A 36 9.51 24.34 -4.80
N MET A 37 10.69 24.63 -5.33
CA MET A 37 10.85 25.20 -6.68
C MET A 37 10.48 24.24 -7.84
N PHE A 38 10.39 22.94 -7.56
CA PHE A 38 10.03 21.91 -8.53
C PHE A 38 8.77 21.14 -8.14
N GLU A 39 7.95 21.70 -7.24
CA GLU A 39 6.65 21.11 -6.99
C GLU A 39 5.71 21.43 -8.15
N PRO A 40 4.96 20.43 -8.66
CA PRO A 40 4.03 20.65 -9.74
C PRO A 40 2.95 21.65 -9.30
N GLU A 41 2.77 22.73 -10.06
CA GLU A 41 1.61 23.58 -9.91
C GLU A 41 0.38 22.77 -10.27
N THR A 42 -0.55 22.61 -9.33
CA THR A 42 -1.88 22.14 -9.67
C THR A 42 -2.55 23.25 -10.46
N ASP A 43 -2.92 23.02 -11.71
CA ASP A 43 -3.71 24.01 -12.43
C ASP A 43 -5.07 24.10 -11.74
N ASN A 44 -5.27 25.15 -10.94
CA ASN A 44 -6.63 25.51 -10.56
C ASN A 44 -7.28 26.24 -11.75
N SER A 45 -7.22 25.62 -12.93
CA SER A 45 -8.11 25.87 -14.03
C SER A 45 -9.41 25.15 -13.68
N ASP A 46 -10.17 25.76 -12.77
CA ASP A 46 -11.59 25.49 -12.57
C ASP A 46 -12.32 25.86 -13.88
N SER A 47 -12.15 25.00 -14.87
CA SER A 47 -13.10 24.76 -15.92
C SER A 47 -13.43 23.28 -15.86
N SER A 48 -13.88 22.86 -14.68
CA SER A 48 -14.74 21.70 -14.47
C SER A 48 -16.03 21.94 -15.26
N SER A 49 -15.92 21.75 -16.58
CA SER A 49 -17.04 21.29 -17.36
C SER A 49 -17.33 19.89 -16.82
N ASP A 50 -18.13 19.86 -15.75
CA ASP A 50 -18.85 18.69 -15.32
C ASP A 50 -19.83 18.34 -16.46
N GLU A 51 -19.29 17.77 -17.53
CA GLU A 51 -20.08 16.94 -18.41
C GLU A 51 -20.34 15.69 -17.61
N ASP A 52 -21.47 15.73 -16.91
CA ASP A 52 -22.06 14.68 -16.12
C ASP A 52 -21.75 13.32 -16.76
N ASP A 53 -20.72 12.65 -16.23
CA ASP A 53 -20.45 11.25 -16.49
C ASP A 53 -21.58 10.48 -15.81
N MET A 54 -22.72 10.39 -16.50
CA MET A 54 -23.90 9.61 -16.15
C MET A 54 -23.61 8.11 -16.34
N ALA A 55 -22.42 7.66 -15.94
CA ALA A 55 -22.01 6.29 -15.91
C ALA A 55 -22.32 5.69 -14.52
N LEU A 56 -23.48 5.01 -14.48
CA LEU A 56 -23.72 3.79 -13.69
C LEU A 56 -24.36 3.90 -12.29
N GLU A 57 -25.36 4.76 -12.09
CA GLU A 57 -26.41 4.48 -11.10
C GLU A 57 -27.52 3.63 -11.74
N ARG A 58 -27.21 2.38 -12.14
CA ARG A 58 -28.24 1.48 -12.69
C ARG A 58 -28.19 0.02 -12.23
N ASP A 59 -27.35 -0.34 -11.27
CA ASP A 59 -27.43 -1.70 -10.67
C ASP A 59 -26.87 -1.82 -9.24
N GLY A 60 -26.77 -0.71 -8.50
CA GLY A 60 -26.21 -0.73 -7.13
C GLY A 60 -27.21 -1.21 -6.06
N ASP A 61 -28.50 -1.14 -6.33
CA ASP A 61 -29.53 -1.28 -5.29
C ASP A 61 -30.01 -2.73 -5.10
N GLY A 62 -29.88 -3.57 -6.14
CA GLY A 62 -30.31 -4.97 -6.07
C GLY A 62 -29.57 -5.75 -4.98
N ARG A 63 -28.25 -5.58 -4.88
CA ARG A 63 -27.40 -6.31 -3.93
C ARG A 63 -27.55 -5.84 -2.49
N LEU A 64 -28.04 -4.62 -2.28
CA LEU A 64 -28.37 -4.06 -0.96
C LEU A 64 -29.73 -4.54 -0.43
N LYS A 65 -30.59 -5.08 -1.31
CA LYS A 65 -31.96 -5.48 -0.97
C LYS A 65 -32.17 -6.98 -0.86
N ASN A 66 -31.26 -7.78 -1.42
CA ASN A 66 -31.36 -9.24 -1.40
C ASN A 66 -29.98 -9.89 -1.22
N LEU A 67 -29.99 -11.22 -1.12
CA LEU A 67 -28.80 -12.05 -0.94
C LEU A 67 -28.64 -13.08 -2.08
N ASP A 68 -29.34 -12.91 -3.19
CA ASP A 68 -29.38 -13.91 -4.27
C ASP A 68 -28.09 -13.92 -5.09
N TRP A 69 -27.30 -12.85 -4.98
CA TRP A 69 -26.00 -12.67 -5.62
C TRP A 69 -24.87 -13.54 -5.01
N CYS A 70 -25.10 -14.24 -3.90
CA CYS A 70 -24.08 -15.09 -3.30
C CYS A 70 -24.60 -16.48 -2.96
N HIS A 71 -23.81 -17.50 -3.30
CA HIS A 71 -24.21 -18.90 -3.19
C HIS A 71 -23.38 -19.71 -2.18
N CYS A 72 -22.39 -19.10 -1.51
CA CYS A 72 -21.49 -19.79 -0.56
C CYS A 72 -22.07 -20.01 0.85
N GLY A 73 -23.31 -19.59 1.12
CA GLY A 73 -24.01 -19.83 2.40
C GLY A 73 -23.72 -18.83 3.54
N HIS A 74 -22.63 -18.07 3.51
CA HIS A 74 -22.25 -17.10 4.56
C HIS A 74 -22.38 -15.63 4.11
N ARG A 75 -23.55 -15.27 3.57
CA ARG A 75 -23.80 -13.98 2.93
C ARG A 75 -24.53 -12.99 3.83
N VAL A 76 -24.12 -11.73 3.78
CA VAL A 76 -24.72 -10.60 4.52
C VAL A 76 -24.73 -9.38 3.61
N VAL A 77 -25.77 -8.56 3.69
CA VAL A 77 -25.81 -7.25 3.02
C VAL A 77 -24.86 -6.30 3.75
N MET A 78 -23.93 -5.71 3.01
CA MET A 78 -22.97 -4.72 3.52
C MET A 78 -23.52 -3.30 3.33
N PRO A 79 -22.95 -2.28 4.02
CA PRO A 79 -23.42 -0.89 3.91
C PRO A 79 -23.40 -0.34 2.48
N THR A 80 -22.47 -0.79 1.64
CA THR A 80 -22.37 -0.37 0.24
C THR A 80 -22.50 -1.53 -0.74
N ALA A 81 -23.03 -1.25 -1.93
CA ALA A 81 -23.17 -2.24 -3.00
C ALA A 81 -21.81 -2.82 -3.43
N ARG A 82 -20.77 -1.99 -3.39
CA ARG A 82 -19.39 -2.37 -3.72
C ARG A 82 -18.81 -3.42 -2.77
N GLU A 83 -19.26 -3.44 -1.52
CA GLU A 83 -18.86 -4.41 -0.49
C GLU A 83 -19.70 -5.69 -0.52
N CYS A 84 -20.84 -5.70 -1.21
CA CYS A 84 -21.70 -6.87 -1.37
C CYS A 84 -21.12 -7.85 -2.42
N LYS A 85 -19.97 -8.47 -2.12
CA LYS A 85 -19.25 -9.43 -2.99
C LYS A 85 -19.25 -10.84 -2.42
N CYS A 86 -19.39 -11.83 -3.29
CA CYS A 86 -19.35 -13.24 -2.89
C CYS A 86 -17.93 -13.80 -3.05
N CYS A 87 -17.52 -14.72 -2.19
CA CYS A 87 -16.19 -15.35 -2.29
C CYS A 87 -16.00 -16.14 -3.59
N THR A 88 -17.09 -16.59 -4.22
CA THR A 88 -17.08 -17.29 -5.51
C THR A 88 -16.92 -16.35 -6.72
N GLU A 89 -17.10 -15.03 -6.54
CA GLU A 89 -16.91 -14.06 -7.63
C GLU A 89 -15.44 -13.65 -7.81
N ILE A 90 -14.58 -14.00 -6.85
CA ILE A 90 -13.16 -13.66 -6.85
C ILE A 90 -12.38 -14.89 -7.32
N PRO A 91 -11.82 -14.91 -8.56
CA PRO A 91 -11.22 -16.11 -9.14
C PRO A 91 -10.11 -16.72 -8.28
N GLN A 92 -9.27 -15.89 -7.67
CA GLN A 92 -8.18 -16.34 -6.81
C GLN A 92 -8.69 -17.04 -5.53
N VAL A 93 -9.84 -16.59 -5.02
CA VAL A 93 -10.47 -17.18 -3.82
C VAL A 93 -11.18 -18.48 -4.21
N GLN A 94 -11.87 -18.49 -5.34
CA GLN A 94 -12.50 -19.69 -5.88
C GLN A 94 -11.48 -20.82 -6.08
N ASN A 95 -10.33 -20.53 -6.70
CA ASN A 95 -9.28 -21.54 -6.91
C ASN A 95 -8.81 -22.17 -5.58
N ARG A 96 -8.57 -21.36 -4.56
CA ARG A 96 -8.18 -21.83 -3.21
C ARG A 96 -9.26 -22.72 -2.59
N MET A 97 -10.53 -22.37 -2.80
CA MET A 97 -11.66 -23.16 -2.31
C MET A 97 -11.75 -24.50 -3.03
N GLU A 98 -11.56 -24.53 -4.35
CA GLU A 98 -11.61 -25.74 -5.17
C GLU A 98 -10.48 -26.72 -4.84
N GLU A 99 -9.27 -26.23 -4.55
CA GLU A 99 -8.12 -27.04 -4.14
C GLU A 99 -8.43 -27.95 -2.94
N GLU A 100 -9.20 -27.44 -1.97
CA GLU A 100 -9.54 -28.13 -0.74
C GLU A 100 -11.02 -28.59 -0.70
N GLY A 101 -11.77 -28.43 -1.80
CA GLY A 101 -13.18 -28.82 -1.90
C GLY A 101 -14.11 -28.08 -0.93
N ALA A 102 -13.86 -26.80 -0.67
CA ALA A 102 -14.65 -25.99 0.26
C ALA A 102 -15.77 -25.20 -0.46
N ASP A 103 -16.98 -25.19 0.13
CA ASP A 103 -18.13 -24.45 -0.42
C ASP A 103 -18.08 -22.93 -0.11
N CYS A 104 -17.29 -22.53 0.88
CA CYS A 104 -17.07 -21.13 1.26
C CYS A 104 -15.62 -20.88 1.67
N ILE A 105 -15.10 -19.68 1.46
CA ILE A 105 -13.73 -19.33 1.89
C ILE A 105 -13.59 -19.39 3.41
N THR A 106 -14.65 -19.13 4.16
CA THR A 106 -14.63 -19.19 5.63
C THR A 106 -14.55 -20.62 6.16
N THR A 107 -14.98 -21.61 5.37
CA THR A 107 -14.89 -23.04 5.71
C THR A 107 -13.60 -23.69 5.24
N HIS A 108 -12.79 -22.96 4.46
CA HIS A 108 -11.49 -23.44 4.02
C HIS A 108 -10.58 -23.71 5.24
N PRO A 109 -9.88 -24.87 5.31
CA PRO A 109 -9.12 -25.28 6.50
C PRO A 109 -8.06 -24.27 6.93
N GLY A 110 -7.44 -23.57 5.97
CA GLY A 110 -6.46 -22.52 6.25
C GLY A 110 -7.03 -21.18 6.74
N PHE A 111 -8.34 -20.92 6.58
CA PHE A 111 -8.91 -19.59 6.83
C PHE A 111 -8.78 -19.17 8.30
N HIS A 112 -9.13 -20.07 9.21
CA HIS A 112 -9.06 -19.77 10.64
C HIS A 112 -7.61 -19.48 11.09
N GLY A 113 -6.66 -20.36 10.74
CA GLY A 113 -5.27 -20.23 11.17
C GLY A 113 -4.52 -19.05 10.54
N VAL A 114 -4.93 -18.59 9.35
CA VAL A 114 -4.24 -17.49 8.65
C VAL A 114 -4.93 -16.14 8.87
N CYS A 115 -6.27 -16.10 8.86
CA CYS A 115 -7.01 -14.84 8.84
C CYS A 115 -7.68 -14.49 10.17
N LEU A 116 -7.93 -15.46 11.05
CA LEU A 116 -8.64 -15.23 12.32
C LEU A 116 -7.75 -15.42 13.56
N ASP A 117 -6.67 -16.19 13.47
CA ASP A 117 -5.75 -16.41 14.58
C ASP A 117 -4.87 -15.17 14.83
N VAL A 118 -5.04 -14.57 16.02
CA VAL A 118 -4.31 -13.37 16.45
C VAL A 118 -2.79 -13.56 16.49
N TRP A 119 -2.30 -14.76 16.81
CA TRP A 119 -0.88 -15.05 16.90
C TRP A 119 -0.25 -15.20 15.52
N SER A 120 -0.98 -15.80 14.59
CA SER A 120 -0.62 -15.86 13.17
C SER A 120 -0.50 -14.45 12.57
N LEU A 121 -1.53 -13.63 12.75
CA LEU A 121 -1.56 -12.24 12.27
C LEU A 121 -0.45 -11.38 12.90
N ARG A 122 -0.20 -11.54 14.21
CA ARG A 122 0.87 -10.84 14.91
C ARG A 122 2.26 -11.22 14.37
N THR A 123 2.46 -12.50 14.08
CA THR A 123 3.71 -13.00 13.50
C THR A 123 3.92 -12.41 12.10
N ALA A 124 2.89 -12.45 11.25
CA ALA A 124 2.93 -11.84 9.92
C ALA A 124 3.24 -10.33 9.98
N TYR A 125 2.61 -9.61 10.92
CA TYR A 125 2.84 -8.19 11.14
C TYR A 125 4.29 -7.88 11.55
N TYR A 126 4.87 -8.63 12.49
CA TYR A 126 6.27 -8.43 12.87
C TYR A 126 7.24 -8.77 11.74
N GLY A 127 6.94 -9.79 10.93
CA GLY A 127 7.72 -10.10 9.73
C GLY A 127 7.69 -8.96 8.71
N TYR A 128 6.49 -8.47 8.41
CA TYR A 128 6.29 -7.32 7.52
C TYR A 128 7.04 -6.08 8.02
N ARG A 129 6.94 -5.74 9.31
CA ARG A 129 7.64 -4.59 9.88
C ARG A 129 9.16 -4.70 9.85
N GLN A 130 9.72 -5.89 9.97
CA GLN A 130 11.18 -6.07 9.85
C GLN A 130 11.67 -5.81 8.42
N GLN A 131 10.87 -6.18 7.42
CA GLN A 131 11.23 -6.00 6.02
C GLN A 131 11.02 -4.56 5.54
N TYR A 132 9.94 -3.91 5.99
CA TYR A 132 9.51 -2.62 5.45
C TYR A 132 9.66 -1.43 6.43
N GLY A 133 9.84 -1.67 7.72
CA GLY A 133 10.16 -0.64 8.72
C GLY A 133 9.18 0.54 8.72
N VAL A 134 9.72 1.77 8.66
CA VAL A 134 8.97 3.05 8.54
C VAL A 134 8.50 3.31 7.11
N ASN A 135 9.06 2.57 6.13
CA ASN A 135 8.74 2.68 4.71
C ASN A 135 7.57 1.77 4.30
N ALA A 136 6.87 1.17 5.27
CA ALA A 136 5.57 0.55 5.08
C ALA A 136 4.54 1.63 4.71
N ARG A 137 4.68 2.23 3.52
CA ARG A 137 3.66 3.11 2.96
C ARG A 137 2.44 2.23 2.69
N GLU A 138 1.34 2.59 3.33
CA GLU A 138 0.03 2.02 3.08
C GLU A 138 -0.27 2.15 1.58
N GLY A 139 -0.36 1.03 0.87
CA GLY A 139 -1.10 0.97 -0.39
C GLY A 139 -0.35 1.03 -1.73
N ASN A 140 0.88 0.51 -1.86
CA ASN A 140 1.39 0.14 -3.19
C ASN A 140 2.01 -1.26 -3.18
N LEU A 141 1.16 -2.29 -3.31
CA LEU A 141 1.60 -3.59 -3.83
C LEU A 141 1.67 -3.44 -5.36
N PRO A 142 2.82 -3.71 -6.02
CA PRO A 142 2.84 -3.84 -7.47
C PRO A 142 1.99 -5.04 -7.89
N GLU A 143 1.17 -4.86 -8.93
CA GLU A 143 0.39 -5.91 -9.61
C GLU A 143 1.25 -7.07 -10.10
#